data_AF-A0AAW4YKE1-F1
#
_entry.id   AF-A0AAW4YKE1-F1
#
_cell.length_a   1.000
_cell.length_b   1.000
_cell.length_c   1.000
_cell.angle_alpha   90.00
_cell.angle_beta   90.00
_cell.angle_gamma   90.00
#
_symmetry.space_group_name_H-M   'P 1'
#
loop_
_entity.id
_entity.type
_entity.pdbx_description
1 polymer ?
#
loop_
_entity_poly.entity_id
_entity_poly.type
_entity_poly.pdbx_seq_one_letter_code
_entity_poly.pdbx_strand_id
1 'polypeptide(L)'
;MDSKCKYWMLLLTLLCVISLGFSLFRVFPCEVGNETFLGIVLSAVGIIVTLVMGYQIFSVVEFRGELQKQKEENIKLAHDNAKLQQMIRNQMGALDKQKGRIEEGLNMCFSYINYFSGQDVCTAFGAFVPMLDALYYSLDSDEDGIDDIFSTLRLFVSKIQTQSFAIPGGYGDVHGKYIITDPQHPFYNRTIDEYMNSRLKPVKTIDDKIRNHKNYKYIKVSYEDIMALFNEKVAKIIQDPQNLSFSR
;
A
#
# COMPACT_ATOMS: atom_id res chain seq x y z
N MET A 1 19.24 -15.97 41.94
CA MET A 1 19.92 -17.24 42.26
C MET A 1 18.96 -18.38 41.89
N ASP A 2 19.20 -19.02 40.74
CA ASP A 2 18.32 -20.03 40.16
C ASP A 2 18.04 -21.19 41.12
N SER A 3 16.82 -21.74 41.09
CA SER A 3 16.43 -22.92 41.88
C SER A 3 17.40 -24.10 41.71
N LYS A 4 18.05 -24.22 40.55
CA LYS A 4 19.11 -25.19 40.28
C LYS A 4 20.31 -25.02 41.22
N CYS A 5 20.74 -23.78 41.47
CA CYS A 5 21.87 -23.48 42.35
C CYS A 5 21.55 -23.84 43.82
N LYS A 6 20.28 -23.67 44.24
CA LYS A 6 19.83 -24.07 45.58
C LYS A 6 19.86 -25.59 45.77
N TYR A 7 19.45 -26.36 44.75
CA TYR A 7 19.44 -27.82 44.82
C TYR A 7 20.86 -28.42 44.87
N TRP A 8 21.76 -27.90 44.03
CA TRP A 8 23.17 -28.29 44.05
C TRP A 8 23.85 -27.94 45.37
N MET A 9 23.58 -26.77 45.93
CA MET A 9 24.09 -26.43 47.26
C MET A 9 23.53 -27.37 48.32
N LEU A 10 22.23 -27.67 48.32
CA LEU A 10 21.61 -28.54 49.33
C LEU A 10 22.16 -29.98 49.29
N LEU A 11 22.41 -30.52 48.09
CA LEU A 11 23.07 -31.81 47.90
C LEU A 11 24.51 -31.79 48.45
N LEU A 12 25.26 -30.73 48.18
CA LEU A 12 26.62 -30.53 48.68
C LEU A 12 26.64 -30.43 50.21
N THR A 13 25.69 -29.69 50.81
CA THR A 13 25.55 -29.57 52.25
C THR A 13 25.22 -30.91 52.90
N LEU A 14 24.34 -31.71 52.27
CA LEU A 14 23.99 -33.05 52.76
C LEU A 14 25.22 -33.97 52.75
N LEU A 15 26.06 -33.88 51.72
CA LEU A 15 27.30 -34.64 51.56
C LEU A 15 28.32 -34.28 52.64
N CYS A 16 28.45 -32.98 52.94
CA CYS A 16 29.27 -32.49 54.04
C CYS A 16 28.76 -32.99 55.40
N VAL A 17 27.44 -32.97 55.65
CA VAL A 17 26.83 -33.44 56.90
C VAL A 17 27.04 -34.95 57.09
N ILE A 18 26.89 -35.74 56.01
CA ILE A 18 27.14 -37.19 56.03
C ILE A 18 28.62 -37.46 56.33
N SER A 19 29.55 -36.75 55.68
CA SER A 19 30.99 -36.88 55.93
C SER A 19 31.40 -36.50 57.36
N LEU A 20 30.74 -35.49 57.94
CA LEU A 20 30.94 -35.06 59.33
C LEU A 20 30.40 -36.11 60.31
N GLY A 21 29.22 -36.67 60.04
CA GLY A 21 28.64 -37.76 60.82
C GLY A 21 29.53 -39.00 60.83
N PHE A 22 30.06 -39.41 59.67
CA PHE A 22 30.99 -40.55 59.57
C PHE A 22 32.33 -40.30 60.26
N SER A 23 32.83 -39.07 60.26
CA SER A 23 34.04 -38.69 61.01
C SER A 23 33.82 -38.80 62.52
N LEU A 24 32.62 -38.48 63.01
CA LEU A 24 32.25 -38.58 64.42
C LEU A 24 32.00 -40.04 64.87
N PHE A 25 31.51 -40.91 63.98
CA PHE A 25 31.37 -42.35 64.26
C PHE A 25 32.70 -43.05 64.52
N ARG A 26 33.83 -42.48 64.06
CA ARG A 26 35.19 -42.97 64.35
C ARG A 26 35.66 -42.65 65.79
N VAL A 27 34.94 -41.80 66.51
CA VAL A 27 35.33 -41.28 67.84
C VAL A 27 34.53 -41.93 68.99
N PHE A 28 33.41 -42.61 68.71
CA PHE A 28 32.65 -43.45 69.68
C PHE A 28 33.04 -44.93 69.53
N PRO A 29 32.82 -45.82 70.53
CA PRO A 29 33.44 -47.16 70.60
C PRO A 29 32.72 -48.19 69.71
N CYS A 30 32.63 -47.90 68.42
CA CYS A 30 32.31 -48.86 67.38
C CYS A 30 33.53 -48.91 66.46
N GLU A 31 34.39 -49.92 66.62
CA GLU A 31 35.50 -50.19 65.69
C GLU A 31 34.95 -50.66 64.34
N VAL A 32 34.56 -49.69 63.51
CA VAL A 32 34.17 -49.97 62.12
C VAL A 32 35.46 -50.23 61.34
N GLY A 33 35.68 -51.49 60.93
CA GLY A 33 36.84 -51.86 60.12
C GLY A 33 36.94 -51.04 58.82
N ASN A 34 38.16 -50.78 58.34
CA ASN A 34 38.41 -49.97 57.13
C ASN A 34 37.60 -50.44 55.91
N GLU A 35 37.44 -51.75 55.76
CA GLU A 35 36.61 -52.41 54.72
C GLU A 35 35.15 -51.94 54.78
N THR A 36 34.57 -51.92 55.99
CA THR A 36 33.18 -51.54 56.25
C THR A 36 32.97 -50.04 56.06
N PHE A 37 33.93 -49.21 56.50
CA PHE A 37 33.89 -47.76 56.28
C PHE A 37 33.94 -47.41 54.78
N LEU A 38 34.85 -48.05 54.03
CA LEU A 38 34.97 -47.87 52.60
C LEU A 38 33.68 -48.29 51.86
N GLY A 39 33.08 -49.41 52.27
CA GLY A 39 31.80 -49.88 51.74
C GLY A 39 30.64 -48.90 51.97
N ILE A 40 30.58 -48.25 53.13
CA ILE A 40 29.53 -47.26 53.44
C ILE A 40 29.72 -45.98 52.61
N VAL A 41 30.96 -45.48 52.48
CA VAL A 41 31.27 -44.31 51.65
C VAL A 41 30.94 -44.59 50.17
N LEU A 42 31.35 -45.75 49.65
CA LEU A 42 31.02 -46.18 48.28
C LEU A 42 29.52 -46.26 48.05
N SER A 43 28.77 -46.78 49.02
CA SER A 43 27.31 -46.87 48.95
C SER A 43 26.65 -45.49 48.95
N ALA A 44 27.10 -44.58 49.83
CA ALA A 44 26.60 -43.21 49.88
C ALA A 44 26.89 -42.43 48.59
N VAL A 45 28.10 -42.56 48.04
CA VAL A 45 28.47 -41.97 46.74
C VAL A 45 27.62 -42.57 45.62
N GLY A 46 27.38 -43.88 45.61
CA GLY A 46 26.52 -44.54 44.62
C GLY A 46 25.08 -44.02 44.64
N ILE A 47 24.49 -43.81 45.82
CA ILE A 47 23.14 -43.24 45.97
C ILE A 47 23.10 -41.81 45.41
N ILE A 48 24.11 -40.99 45.71
CA ILE A 48 24.19 -39.60 45.26
C ILE A 48 24.34 -39.52 43.73
N VAL A 49 25.23 -40.32 43.15
CA VAL A 49 25.41 -40.37 41.68
C VAL A 49 24.11 -40.79 41.00
N THR A 50 23.39 -41.76 41.56
CA THR A 50 22.11 -42.23 41.02
C THR A 50 21.04 -41.14 41.09
N LEU A 51 20.95 -40.39 42.18
CA LEU A 51 20.04 -39.26 42.33
C LEU A 51 20.35 -38.11 41.34
N VAL A 52 21.64 -37.79 41.16
CA VAL A 52 22.08 -36.77 40.20
C VAL A 52 21.74 -37.18 38.77
N MET A 53 22.02 -38.43 38.38
CA MET A 53 21.65 -38.93 37.05
C MET A 53 20.14 -38.96 36.85
N GLY A 54 19.35 -39.39 37.85
CA GLY A 54 17.89 -39.37 37.79
C GLY A 54 17.34 -37.95 37.58
N TYR A 55 17.87 -36.96 38.30
CA TYR A 55 17.49 -35.56 38.14
C TYR A 55 17.86 -34.99 36.76
N GLN A 56 19.07 -35.28 36.28
CA GLN A 56 19.51 -34.87 34.94
C GLN A 56 18.61 -35.46 33.84
N ILE A 57 18.26 -36.74 33.95
CA ILE A 57 17.35 -37.41 32.99
C ILE A 57 15.97 -36.75 33.02
N PHE A 58 15.38 -36.57 34.21
CA PHE A 58 14.07 -35.93 34.34
C PHE A 58 14.07 -34.51 33.75
N SER A 59 15.07 -33.69 34.09
CA SER A 59 15.17 -32.31 33.59
C SER A 59 15.38 -32.25 32.07
N VAL A 60 16.14 -33.17 31.49
CA VAL A 60 16.32 -33.24 30.02
C VAL A 60 15.02 -33.65 29.33
N VAL A 61 14.26 -34.58 29.90
CA VAL A 61 12.96 -35.00 29.35
C VAL A 61 11.94 -33.85 29.41
N GLU A 62 11.83 -33.17 30.56
CA GLU A 62 10.95 -32.02 30.75
C GLU A 62 11.31 -30.88 29.78
N PHE A 63 12.61 -30.53 29.69
CA PHE A 63 13.08 -29.51 28.77
C PHE A 63 12.79 -29.85 27.30
N ARG A 64 12.94 -31.11 26.88
CA ARG A 64 12.58 -31.55 25.53
C ARG A 64 11.07 -31.43 25.26
N GLY A 65 10.24 -31.73 26.27
CA GLY A 65 8.79 -31.56 26.17
C GLY A 65 8.39 -30.09 25.99
N GLU A 66 8.96 -29.20 26.79
CA GLU A 66 8.74 -27.75 26.66
C GLU A 66 9.22 -27.23 25.30
N LEU A 67 10.40 -27.68 24.84
CA LEU A 67 10.96 -27.30 23.54
C LEU A 67 10.06 -27.75 22.38
N GLN A 68 9.49 -28.95 22.47
CA GLN A 68 8.56 -29.46 21.45
C GLN A 68 7.26 -28.64 21.43
N LYS A 69 6.69 -28.33 22.59
CA LYS A 69 5.52 -27.47 22.70
C LYS A 69 5.79 -26.07 22.13
N GLN A 70 6.94 -25.48 22.45
CA GLN A 70 7.35 -24.19 21.92
C GLN A 70 7.54 -24.22 20.40
N LYS A 71 8.07 -25.32 19.86
CA LYS A 71 8.20 -25.53 18.41
C LYS A 71 6.83 -25.60 17.73
N GLU A 72 5.88 -26.31 18.32
CA GLU A 72 4.51 -26.40 17.81
C GLU A 72 3.80 -25.03 17.84
N GLU A 73 3.93 -24.27 18.93
CA GLU A 73 3.40 -22.92 19.05
C GLU A 73 4.01 -21.97 18.01
N ASN A 74 5.32 -22.04 17.79
CA ASN A 74 6.01 -21.24 16.76
C ASN A 74 5.53 -21.58 15.34
N ILE A 75 5.28 -22.86 15.03
CA ILE A 75 4.74 -23.27 13.73
C ILE A 75 3.32 -22.71 13.54
N LYS A 76 2.48 -22.76 14.58
CA LYS A 76 1.12 -22.18 14.55
C LYS A 76 1.19 -20.66 14.34
N LEU A 77 2.04 -19.96 15.09
CA LEU A 77 2.26 -18.52 14.93
C LEU A 77 2.74 -18.15 13.53
N ALA A 78 3.65 -18.93 12.95
CA ALA A 78 4.11 -18.70 11.57
C ALA A 78 2.99 -18.85 10.55
N HIS A 79 2.13 -19.86 10.72
CA HIS A 79 0.96 -20.08 9.87
C HIS A 79 -0.06 -18.94 10.01
N ASP A 80 -0.39 -18.54 11.23
CA ASP A 80 -1.35 -17.47 11.49
C ASP A 80 -0.85 -16.12 10.97
N ASN A 81 0.46 -15.84 11.10
CA ASN A 81 1.10 -14.67 10.50
C ASN A 81 0.99 -14.68 8.96
N ALA A 82 1.21 -15.83 8.31
CA ALA A 82 1.05 -15.94 6.87
C ALA A 82 -0.41 -15.67 6.43
N LYS A 83 -1.37 -16.20 7.19
CA LYS A 83 -2.80 -15.98 6.95
C LYS A 83 -3.20 -14.52 7.14
N LEU A 84 -2.71 -13.87 8.20
CA LEU A 84 -2.94 -12.44 8.45
C LEU A 84 -2.34 -11.58 7.34
N GLN A 85 -1.11 -11.85 6.90
CA GLN A 85 -0.50 -11.15 5.78
C GLN A 85 -1.30 -11.30 4.49
N GLN A 86 -1.87 -12.48 4.24
CA GLN A 86 -2.75 -12.69 3.10
C GLN A 86 -4.04 -11.89 3.21
N MET A 87 -4.68 -11.85 4.38
CA MET A 87 -5.86 -11.02 4.62
C MET A 87 -5.57 -9.53 4.40
N ILE A 88 -4.44 -9.04 4.92
CA ILE A 88 -4.02 -7.64 4.72
C ILE A 88 -3.85 -7.34 3.23
N ARG A 89 -3.18 -8.22 2.46
CA ARG A 89 -3.02 -8.03 1.01
C ARG A 89 -4.36 -7.99 0.28
N ASN A 90 -5.28 -8.88 0.63
CA ASN A 90 -6.61 -8.92 0.02
C ASN A 90 -7.41 -7.65 0.35
N GLN A 91 -7.37 -7.19 1.60
CA GLN A 91 -8.03 -5.95 2.02
C GLN A 91 -7.43 -4.72 1.34
N MET A 92 -6.10 -4.67 1.20
CA MET A 92 -5.42 -3.57 0.52
C MET A 92 -5.84 -3.49 -0.96
N GLY A 93 -5.88 -4.62 -1.66
CA GLY A 93 -6.38 -4.67 -3.04
C GLY A 93 -7.85 -4.27 -3.18
N ALA A 94 -8.70 -4.67 -2.23
CA ALA A 94 -10.10 -4.24 -2.20
C ALA A 94 -10.24 -2.73 -1.95
N LEU A 95 -9.41 -2.16 -1.07
CA LEU A 95 -9.37 -0.73 -0.79
C LEU A 95 -8.91 0.07 -2.00
N ASP A 96 -7.87 -0.38 -2.71
CA ASP A 96 -7.38 0.28 -3.92
C ASP A 96 -8.46 0.30 -5.02
N LYS A 97 -9.19 -0.81 -5.20
CA LYS A 97 -10.33 -0.86 -6.12
C LYS A 97 -11.44 0.11 -5.70
N GLN A 98 -11.77 0.18 -4.41
CA GLN A 98 -12.76 1.13 -3.90
C GLN A 98 -12.34 2.58 -4.11
N LYS A 99 -11.06 2.89 -3.87
CA LYS A 99 -10.50 4.22 -4.12
C LYS A 99 -10.65 4.61 -5.59
N GLY A 100 -10.31 3.72 -6.52
CA GLY A 100 -10.49 3.96 -7.96
C GLY A 100 -11.94 4.33 -8.31
N ARG A 101 -12.92 3.58 -7.78
CA ARG A 101 -14.35 3.87 -8.00
C ARG A 101 -14.81 5.20 -7.40
N ILE A 102 -14.27 5.57 -6.24
CA ILE A 102 -14.58 6.87 -5.62
C ILE A 102 -14.02 8.01 -6.48
N GLU A 103 -12.78 7.88 -6.96
CA GLU A 103 -12.16 8.87 -7.84
C GLU A 103 -12.90 9.00 -9.17
N GLU A 104 -13.34 7.89 -9.76
CA GLU A 104 -14.22 7.88 -10.95
C GLU A 104 -15.49 8.69 -10.69
N GLY A 105 -16.25 8.33 -9.65
CA GLY A 105 -17.51 8.98 -9.31
C GLY A 105 -17.36 10.47 -8.96
N LEU A 106 -16.31 10.83 -8.21
CA LEU A 106 -16.02 12.23 -7.88
C LEU A 106 -15.71 13.05 -9.12
N ASN A 107 -14.90 12.52 -10.04
CA ASN A 107 -14.55 13.19 -11.27
C ASN A 107 -15.76 13.35 -12.21
N MET A 108 -16.64 12.34 -12.29
CA MET A 108 -17.92 12.47 -13.00
C MET A 108 -18.77 13.58 -12.38
N CYS A 109 -18.91 13.61 -11.05
CA CYS A 109 -19.64 14.67 -10.34
C CYS A 109 -19.05 16.07 -10.62
N PHE A 110 -17.74 16.24 -10.50
CA PHE A 110 -17.10 17.52 -10.79
C PHE A 110 -17.27 17.95 -12.24
N SER A 111 -17.22 17.00 -13.18
CA SER A 111 -17.53 17.26 -14.58
C SER A 111 -18.94 17.82 -14.75
N TYR A 112 -19.95 17.15 -14.19
CA TYR A 112 -21.34 17.61 -14.31
C TYR A 112 -21.58 18.93 -13.60
N ILE A 113 -21.04 19.11 -12.39
CA ILE A 113 -21.13 20.38 -11.65
C ILE A 113 -20.54 21.52 -12.48
N ASN A 114 -19.36 21.32 -13.08
CA ASN A 114 -18.76 22.32 -13.96
C ASN A 114 -19.65 22.61 -15.15
N TYR A 115 -20.13 21.58 -15.85
CA TYR A 115 -20.97 21.73 -17.04
C TYR A 115 -22.23 22.56 -16.73
N PHE A 116 -22.94 22.24 -15.64
CA PHE A 116 -24.18 22.91 -15.24
C PHE A 116 -23.99 24.24 -14.49
N SER A 117 -22.76 24.65 -14.19
CA SER A 117 -22.48 25.89 -13.45
C SER A 117 -22.69 27.17 -14.28
N GLY A 118 -22.86 27.07 -15.60
CA GLY A 118 -22.94 28.22 -16.49
C GLY A 118 -23.39 27.84 -17.89
N GLN A 119 -23.10 28.71 -18.85
CA GLN A 119 -23.39 28.42 -20.26
C GLN A 119 -22.46 27.32 -20.78
N ASP A 120 -23.03 26.32 -21.47
CA ASP A 120 -22.31 25.18 -22.03
C ASP A 120 -21.01 25.58 -22.77
N VAL A 121 -21.08 26.66 -23.55
CA VAL A 121 -19.96 27.17 -24.36
C VAL A 121 -18.78 27.69 -23.52
N CYS A 122 -19.01 28.03 -22.25
CA CYS A 122 -17.98 28.48 -21.32
C CYS A 122 -17.49 27.34 -20.43
N THR A 123 -18.34 26.35 -20.13
CA THR A 123 -18.06 25.31 -19.14
C THR A 123 -17.58 23.98 -19.75
N ALA A 124 -17.82 23.75 -21.04
CA ALA A 124 -17.57 22.45 -21.69
C ALA A 124 -16.13 21.93 -21.55
N PHE A 125 -15.10 22.77 -21.69
CA PHE A 125 -13.71 22.33 -21.50
C PHE A 125 -13.41 22.01 -20.02
N GLY A 126 -13.93 22.83 -19.10
CA GLY A 126 -13.81 22.59 -17.66
C GLY A 126 -14.53 21.32 -17.18
N ALA A 127 -15.56 20.87 -17.90
CA ALA A 127 -16.23 19.60 -17.69
C ALA A 127 -15.49 18.43 -18.38
N PHE A 128 -14.95 18.64 -19.57
CA PHE A 128 -14.21 17.64 -20.33
C PHE A 128 -13.01 17.07 -19.56
N VAL A 129 -12.22 17.92 -18.90
CA VAL A 129 -11.00 17.50 -18.18
C VAL A 129 -11.29 16.47 -17.07
N PRO A 130 -12.17 16.75 -16.08
CA PRO A 130 -12.48 15.76 -15.05
C PRO A 130 -13.20 14.53 -15.63
N MET A 131 -14.02 14.65 -16.67
CA MET A 131 -14.62 13.46 -17.31
C MET A 131 -13.56 12.57 -17.98
N LEU A 132 -12.49 13.16 -18.53
CA LEU A 132 -11.36 12.41 -19.06
C LEU A 132 -10.60 11.68 -17.93
N ASP A 133 -10.47 12.30 -16.76
CA ASP A 133 -9.86 11.65 -15.59
C ASP A 133 -10.76 10.53 -15.02
N ALA A 134 -12.09 10.71 -15.05
CA ALA A 134 -13.05 9.65 -14.72
C ALA A 134 -12.89 8.44 -15.66
N LEU A 135 -12.70 8.68 -16.97
CA LEU A 135 -12.40 7.61 -17.91
C LEU A 135 -11.16 6.83 -17.50
N TYR A 136 -10.08 7.52 -17.10
CA TYR A 136 -8.87 6.84 -16.64
C TYR A 136 -9.14 5.88 -15.48
N TYR A 137 -9.87 6.31 -14.44
CA TYR A 137 -10.21 5.45 -13.31
C TYR A 137 -11.17 4.31 -13.68
N SER A 138 -12.09 4.55 -14.61
CA SER A 138 -13.00 3.51 -15.10
C SER A 138 -12.28 2.37 -15.81
N LEU A 139 -11.05 2.57 -16.31
CA LEU A 139 -10.28 1.51 -16.97
C LEU A 139 -9.83 0.40 -16.03
N ASP A 140 -9.78 0.66 -14.72
CA ASP A 140 -9.52 -0.35 -13.69
C ASP A 140 -10.82 -0.96 -13.12
N SER A 141 -11.98 -0.47 -13.55
CA SER A 141 -13.29 -1.01 -13.18
C SER A 141 -13.70 -2.12 -14.14
N ASP A 142 -14.46 -3.10 -13.62
CA ASP A 142 -15.05 -4.18 -14.42
C ASP A 142 -16.48 -3.80 -14.90
N GLU A 143 -16.89 -2.53 -14.80
CA GLU A 143 -18.28 -2.07 -14.95
C GLU A 143 -18.63 -1.54 -16.35
N ASP A 144 -19.91 -1.68 -16.72
CA ASP A 144 -20.54 -1.30 -18.00
C ASP A 144 -20.76 0.22 -18.20
N GLY A 145 -20.06 1.08 -17.46
CA GLY A 145 -20.28 2.55 -17.46
C GLY A 145 -19.44 3.35 -18.46
N ILE A 146 -18.50 2.70 -19.14
CA ILE A 146 -17.53 3.38 -20.03
C ILE A 146 -18.23 4.06 -21.22
N ASP A 147 -19.33 3.49 -21.72
CA ASP A 147 -20.07 4.05 -22.85
C ASP A 147 -20.77 5.38 -22.51
N ASP A 148 -21.25 5.52 -21.26
CA ASP A 148 -21.82 6.77 -20.76
C ASP A 148 -20.74 7.86 -20.65
N ILE A 149 -19.55 7.49 -20.18
CA ILE A 149 -18.39 8.39 -20.14
C ILE A 149 -18.03 8.83 -21.56
N PHE A 150 -17.98 7.92 -22.53
CA PHE A 150 -17.68 8.28 -23.92
C PHE A 150 -18.74 9.16 -24.56
N SER A 151 -20.02 8.86 -24.34
CA SER A 151 -21.13 9.68 -24.83
C SER A 151 -21.05 11.10 -24.27
N THR A 152 -20.69 11.23 -23.00
CA THR A 152 -20.55 12.51 -22.31
C THR A 152 -19.32 13.29 -22.77
N LEU A 153 -18.18 12.62 -22.99
CA LEU A 153 -17.00 13.24 -23.59
C LEU A 153 -17.29 13.79 -24.98
N ARG A 154 -18.00 13.03 -25.83
CA ARG A 154 -18.42 13.50 -27.17
C ARG A 154 -19.33 14.73 -27.07
N LEU A 155 -20.29 14.73 -26.13
CA LEU A 155 -21.15 15.88 -25.88
C LEU A 155 -20.31 17.12 -25.53
N PHE A 156 -19.37 17.02 -24.59
CA PHE A 156 -18.54 18.17 -24.22
C PHE A 156 -17.67 18.64 -25.38
N VAL A 157 -17.02 17.73 -26.11
CA VAL A 157 -16.26 18.08 -27.32
C VAL A 157 -17.15 18.82 -28.30
N SER A 158 -18.41 18.40 -28.52
CA SER A 158 -19.36 19.09 -29.41
C SER A 158 -19.66 20.54 -28.98
N LYS A 159 -19.63 20.82 -27.67
CA LYS A 159 -19.92 22.15 -27.08
C LYS A 159 -18.70 23.04 -26.90
N ILE A 160 -17.48 22.49 -26.94
CA ILE A 160 -16.24 23.27 -26.83
C ILE A 160 -16.17 24.35 -27.93
N GLN A 161 -15.92 25.58 -27.48
CA GLN A 161 -15.72 26.81 -28.27
C GLN A 161 -14.58 27.65 -27.66
N THR A 162 -14.21 28.76 -28.30
CA THR A 162 -13.16 29.68 -27.81
C THR A 162 -13.38 30.08 -26.35
N GLN A 163 -14.63 30.37 -25.97
CA GLN A 163 -15.01 30.78 -24.61
C GLN A 163 -14.77 29.68 -23.57
N SER A 164 -14.82 28.40 -23.97
CA SER A 164 -14.60 27.27 -23.07
C SER A 164 -13.20 27.29 -22.46
N PHE A 165 -12.23 27.86 -23.17
CA PHE A 165 -10.85 27.92 -22.72
C PHE A 165 -10.56 29.10 -21.81
N ALA A 166 -11.54 30.00 -21.60
CA ALA A 166 -11.36 31.29 -20.92
C ALA A 166 -10.27 32.15 -21.58
N ILE A 167 -10.19 32.11 -22.92
CA ILE A 167 -9.31 33.00 -23.69
C ILE A 167 -9.70 34.44 -23.35
N PRO A 168 -8.75 35.29 -22.91
CA PRO A 168 -9.05 36.67 -22.51
C PRO A 168 -9.64 37.44 -23.69
N GLY A 169 -10.59 38.34 -23.43
CA GLY A 169 -11.27 39.10 -24.50
C GLY A 169 -10.38 40.11 -25.25
N GLY A 170 -9.22 40.46 -24.69
CA GLY A 170 -8.21 41.29 -25.34
C GLY A 170 -7.19 40.45 -26.08
N TYR A 171 -7.39 40.23 -27.37
CA TYR A 171 -6.38 39.69 -28.28
C TYR A 171 -6.43 40.41 -29.63
N GLY A 172 -5.27 40.53 -30.28
CA GLY A 172 -5.10 41.22 -31.55
C GLY A 172 -4.31 40.35 -32.53
N ASP A 173 -4.56 40.54 -33.83
CA ASP A 173 -3.74 39.93 -34.88
C ASP A 173 -2.47 40.76 -35.11
N VAL A 174 -1.32 40.12 -34.94
CA VAL A 174 -0.01 40.67 -35.31
C VAL A 174 0.65 39.72 -36.30
N HIS A 175 0.65 40.11 -37.58
CA HIS A 175 1.26 39.36 -38.68
C HIS A 175 0.73 37.92 -38.86
N GLY A 176 -0.58 37.71 -38.71
CA GLY A 176 -1.22 36.39 -38.85
C GLY A 176 -1.08 35.53 -37.59
N LYS A 177 -0.70 36.12 -36.46
CA LYS A 177 -0.64 35.46 -35.16
C LYS A 177 -1.46 36.25 -34.14
N TYR A 178 -2.42 35.59 -33.52
CA TYR A 178 -3.18 36.18 -32.43
C TYR A 178 -2.36 36.24 -31.15
N ILE A 179 -2.20 37.44 -30.61
CA ILE A 179 -1.51 37.73 -29.35
C ILE A 179 -2.46 38.25 -28.31
N ILE A 180 -2.22 37.93 -27.04
CA ILE A 180 -3.00 38.45 -25.91
C ILE A 180 -2.55 39.89 -25.62
N THR A 181 -3.49 40.82 -25.64
CA THR A 181 -3.24 42.27 -25.52
C THR A 181 -3.64 42.85 -24.16
N ASP A 182 -4.25 42.06 -23.27
CA ASP A 182 -4.58 42.49 -21.91
C ASP A 182 -3.30 42.59 -21.05
N PRO A 183 -2.88 43.80 -20.62
CA PRO A 183 -1.67 43.99 -19.83
C PRO A 183 -1.71 43.34 -18.44
N GLN A 184 -2.90 43.03 -17.91
CA GLN A 184 -3.06 42.38 -16.61
C GLN A 184 -2.99 40.85 -16.71
N HIS A 185 -3.04 40.29 -17.91
CA HIS A 185 -3.06 38.85 -18.11
C HIS A 185 -1.64 38.25 -18.02
N PRO A 186 -1.43 37.09 -17.36
CA PRO A 186 -0.10 36.45 -17.24
C PRO A 186 0.57 36.10 -18.57
N PHE A 187 -0.22 36.04 -19.65
CA PHE A 187 0.24 35.78 -21.02
C PHE A 187 0.25 37.05 -21.89
N TYR A 188 0.32 38.25 -21.30
CA TYR A 188 0.45 39.50 -22.06
C TYR A 188 1.59 39.43 -23.09
N ASN A 189 1.31 39.87 -24.32
CA ASN A 189 2.22 39.85 -25.46
C ASN A 189 2.74 38.45 -25.86
N ARG A 190 2.04 37.39 -25.43
CA ARG A 190 2.27 36.00 -25.88
C ARG A 190 1.20 35.57 -26.85
N THR A 191 1.53 34.53 -27.62
CA THR A 191 0.60 33.97 -28.61
C THR A 191 -0.55 33.20 -27.93
N ILE A 192 -1.70 33.13 -28.59
CA ILE A 192 -2.80 32.26 -28.15
C ILE A 192 -2.36 30.79 -28.13
N ASP A 193 -1.48 30.37 -29.05
CA ASP A 193 -0.91 29.01 -29.04
C ASP A 193 -0.17 28.70 -27.73
N GLU A 194 0.69 29.61 -27.24
CA GLU A 194 1.37 29.45 -25.95
C GLU A 194 0.38 29.36 -24.78
N TYR A 195 -0.66 30.20 -24.79
CA TYR A 195 -1.72 30.14 -23.79
C TYR A 195 -2.45 28.79 -23.81
N MET A 196 -2.88 28.35 -25.00
CA MET A 196 -3.60 27.09 -25.19
C MET A 196 -2.76 25.89 -24.77
N ASN A 197 -1.47 25.89 -25.10
CA ASN A 197 -0.54 24.85 -24.65
C ASN A 197 -0.48 24.74 -23.11
N SER A 198 -0.60 25.86 -22.39
CA SER A 198 -0.69 25.84 -20.92
C SER A 198 -2.01 25.26 -20.42
N ARG A 199 -3.13 25.62 -21.05
CA ARG A 199 -4.48 25.16 -20.68
C ARG A 199 -4.68 23.67 -20.97
N LEU A 200 -4.04 23.15 -22.01
CA LEU A 200 -4.13 21.74 -22.43
C LEU A 200 -3.21 20.79 -21.66
N LYS A 201 -2.33 21.31 -20.79
CA LYS A 201 -1.40 20.49 -20.01
C LYS A 201 -2.09 19.39 -19.17
N PRO A 202 -3.23 19.64 -18.49
CA PRO A 202 -3.95 18.58 -17.78
C PRO A 202 -4.44 17.48 -18.73
N VAL A 203 -4.98 17.85 -19.89
CA VAL A 203 -5.45 16.89 -20.90
C VAL A 203 -4.30 16.01 -21.39
N LYS A 204 -3.16 16.59 -21.74
CA LYS A 204 -1.96 15.83 -22.15
C LYS A 204 -1.51 14.84 -21.07
N THR A 205 -1.54 15.27 -19.82
CA THR A 205 -1.15 14.43 -18.66
C THR A 205 -2.10 13.24 -18.49
N ILE A 206 -3.41 13.44 -18.65
CA ILE A 206 -4.41 12.37 -18.53
C ILE A 206 -4.38 11.46 -19.77
N ASP A 207 -4.21 12.02 -20.97
CA ASP A 207 -4.05 11.28 -22.23
C ASP A 207 -2.88 10.29 -22.15
N ASP A 208 -1.72 10.76 -21.67
CA ASP A 208 -0.56 9.89 -21.43
C ASP A 208 -0.87 8.75 -20.45
N LYS A 209 -1.60 9.03 -19.36
CA LYS A 209 -2.01 7.99 -18.40
C LYS A 209 -2.93 6.95 -19.04
N ILE A 210 -3.92 7.40 -19.82
CA ILE A 210 -4.89 6.53 -20.48
C ILE A 210 -4.19 5.65 -21.52
N ARG A 211 -3.37 6.23 -22.39
CA ARG A 211 -2.66 5.49 -23.45
C ARG A 211 -1.69 4.44 -22.91
N ASN A 212 -1.09 4.70 -21.75
CA ASN A 212 -0.18 3.77 -21.08
C ASN A 212 -0.90 2.74 -20.18
N HIS A 213 -2.22 2.83 -20.04
CA HIS A 213 -2.96 1.93 -19.19
C HIS A 213 -3.07 0.52 -19.82
N LYS A 214 -2.95 -0.53 -19.00
CA LYS A 214 -3.01 -1.95 -19.45
C LYS A 214 -4.28 -2.29 -20.25
N ASN A 215 -5.39 -1.61 -19.94
CA ASN A 215 -6.70 -1.83 -20.55
C ASN A 215 -7.00 -0.88 -21.72
N TYR A 216 -6.07 0.00 -22.10
CA TYR A 216 -6.25 0.95 -23.21
C TYR A 216 -6.66 0.27 -24.52
N LYS A 217 -6.11 -0.91 -24.79
CA LYS A 217 -6.38 -1.69 -26.01
C LYS A 217 -7.87 -1.95 -26.26
N TYR A 218 -8.68 -2.01 -25.21
CA TYR A 218 -10.12 -2.28 -25.32
C TYR A 218 -10.92 -1.04 -25.71
N ILE A 219 -10.44 0.14 -25.33
CA ILE A 219 -11.14 1.41 -25.59
C ILE A 219 -10.54 2.22 -26.73
N LYS A 220 -9.40 1.77 -27.28
CA LYS A 220 -8.56 2.51 -28.23
C LYS A 220 -9.35 3.18 -29.35
N VAL A 221 -10.24 2.45 -30.02
CA VAL A 221 -10.98 2.99 -31.18
C VAL A 221 -11.83 4.20 -30.76
N SER A 222 -12.75 3.99 -29.80
CA SER A 222 -13.62 5.06 -29.29
C SER A 222 -12.83 6.24 -28.71
N TYR A 223 -11.73 5.96 -28.04
CA TYR A 223 -10.88 6.98 -27.42
C TYR A 223 -10.17 7.86 -28.46
N GLU A 224 -9.49 7.23 -29.44
CA GLU A 224 -8.77 7.96 -30.48
C GLU A 224 -9.72 8.81 -31.33
N ASP A 225 -10.93 8.32 -31.60
CA ASP A 225 -11.95 9.09 -32.32
C ASP A 225 -12.32 10.38 -31.56
N ILE A 226 -12.56 10.29 -30.25
CA ILE A 226 -12.91 11.44 -29.41
C ILE A 226 -11.73 12.43 -29.32
N MET A 227 -10.52 11.92 -29.11
CA MET A 227 -9.33 12.76 -29.00
C MET A 227 -8.99 13.42 -30.34
N ALA A 228 -9.22 12.75 -31.48
CA ALA A 228 -9.09 13.35 -32.79
C ALA A 228 -10.06 14.54 -32.97
N LEU A 229 -11.35 14.35 -32.64
CA LEU A 229 -12.35 15.41 -32.70
C LEU A 229 -11.99 16.60 -31.78
N PHE A 230 -11.52 16.30 -30.57
CA PHE A 230 -11.06 17.31 -29.62
C PHE A 230 -9.88 18.12 -30.18
N ASN A 231 -8.84 17.42 -30.67
CA ASN A 231 -7.64 18.04 -31.21
C ASN A 231 -7.93 18.88 -32.46
N GLU A 232 -8.82 18.41 -33.35
CA GLU A 232 -9.27 19.18 -34.51
C GLU A 232 -9.94 20.49 -34.09
N LYS A 233 -10.83 20.45 -33.10
CA LYS A 233 -11.48 21.65 -32.56
C LYS A 233 -10.49 22.62 -31.94
N VAL A 234 -9.55 22.10 -31.14
CA VAL A 234 -8.50 22.92 -30.54
C VAL A 234 -7.64 23.60 -31.61
N ALA A 235 -7.24 22.88 -32.66
CA ALA A 235 -6.46 23.44 -33.76
C ALA A 235 -7.22 24.57 -34.47
N LYS A 236 -8.52 24.39 -34.72
CA LYS A 236 -9.39 25.44 -35.30
C LYS A 236 -9.45 26.69 -34.41
N ILE A 237 -9.58 26.52 -33.09
CA ILE A 237 -9.60 27.63 -32.11
C ILE A 237 -8.28 28.40 -32.11
N ILE A 238 -7.14 27.69 -32.17
CA ILE A 238 -5.83 28.33 -32.18
C ILE A 238 -5.62 29.11 -33.48
N GLN A 239 -6.05 28.54 -34.61
CA GLN A 239 -5.91 29.17 -35.92
C GLN A 239 -6.80 30.40 -36.07
N ASP A 240 -8.04 30.32 -35.61
CA ASP A 240 -9.01 31.41 -35.73
C ASP A 240 -9.94 31.46 -34.50
N PRO A 241 -9.52 32.17 -33.42
CA PRO A 241 -10.29 32.30 -32.19
C PRO A 241 -11.59 33.08 -32.37
N GLN A 242 -11.72 33.88 -33.44
CA GLN A 242 -12.86 34.76 -33.70
C GLN A 242 -13.96 34.05 -34.49
N ASN A 243 -13.62 33.03 -35.27
CA ASN A 243 -14.48 32.47 -36.31
C ASN A 243 -15.10 31.13 -35.91
N LEU A 244 -15.67 31.09 -34.72
CA LEU A 244 -16.54 29.98 -34.30
C LEU A 244 -17.99 30.44 -34.16
N SER A 245 -18.49 31.08 -35.21
CA SER A 245 -19.90 30.90 -35.57
C SER A 245 -20.00 29.62 -36.40
N PHE A 246 -20.33 28.50 -35.77
CA PHE A 246 -20.80 27.36 -36.54
C PHE A 246 -22.32 27.31 -36.46
N SER A 247 -22.90 27.47 -37.65
CA SER A 247 -24.28 27.24 -38.05
C SER A 247 -25.04 26.24 -37.19
N ARG A 248 -26.29 26.62 -36.90
CA ARG A 248 -27.36 25.68 -36.57
C ARG A 248 -27.48 24.59 -37.62
#